data_AF-A0A126PFX0-F1
#
_entry.id   AF-A0A126PFX0-F1
#
_cell.length_a   1.000
_cell.length_b   1.000
_cell.length_c   1.000
_cell.angle_alpha   90.00
_cell.angle_beta   90.00
_cell.angle_gamma   90.00
#
_symmetry.space_group_name_H-M   'P 1'
#
loop_
_entity.id
_entity.type
_entity.pdbx_description
1 polymer ?
#
loop_
_entity_poly.entity_id
_entity_poly.type
_entity_poly.pdbx_seq_one_letter_code
_entity_poly.pdbx_strand_id
1 'polypeptide(L)'
;MTPLETADLLTVEFPELCEALHAPQTCTSLYRQLDCFADFTRRAVAGGELDLLRHCFAVADSLLRRADRYLSAAIETAYLHCLHLDGSTYGNQLARQLMPVGLYQAYARSHGNMLP
;
A
#
# COMPACT_ATOMS: atom_id res chain seq x y z
N MET A 1 -15.00 -4.49 2.23
CA MET A 1 -14.17 -5.60 1.69
C MET A 1 -13.60 -6.34 2.88
N THR A 2 -13.59 -7.67 2.86
CA THR A 2 -13.08 -8.49 3.96
C THR A 2 -11.56 -8.72 3.85
N PRO A 3 -10.89 -9.17 4.92
CA PRO A 3 -9.47 -9.53 4.85
C PRO A 3 -9.20 -10.66 3.83
N LEU A 4 -10.12 -11.61 3.67
CA LEU A 4 -9.95 -12.69 2.69
C LEU A 4 -10.02 -12.14 1.26
N GLU A 5 -11.04 -11.32 0.96
CA GLU A 5 -11.18 -10.67 -0.35
C GLU A 5 -9.98 -9.76 -0.69
N THR A 6 -9.38 -9.13 0.33
CA THR A 6 -8.19 -8.28 0.16
C THR A 6 -6.95 -9.13 -0.16
N ALA A 7 -6.73 -10.23 0.57
CA ALA A 7 -5.63 -11.15 0.30
C ALA A 7 -5.74 -11.82 -1.08
N ASP A 8 -6.95 -12.23 -1.47
CA ASP A 8 -7.22 -12.83 -2.78
C ASP A 8 -6.89 -11.85 -3.90
N LEU A 9 -7.37 -10.60 -3.80
CA LEU A 9 -7.09 -9.56 -4.79
C LEU A 9 -5.59 -9.28 -4.89
N LEU A 10 -4.92 -9.08 -3.76
CA LEU A 10 -3.48 -8.82 -3.74
C LEU A 10 -2.67 -9.99 -4.31
N THR A 11 -3.12 -11.22 -4.13
CA THR A 11 -2.44 -12.41 -4.68
C THR A 11 -2.66 -12.57 -6.17
N VAL A 12 -3.83 -12.20 -6.68
CA VAL A 12 -4.10 -12.18 -8.13
C VAL A 12 -3.24 -11.14 -8.83
N GLU A 13 -3.13 -9.94 -8.27
CA GLU A 13 -2.32 -8.86 -8.86
C GLU A 13 -0.81 -9.09 -8.63
N PHE A 14 -0.43 -9.67 -7.49
CA PHE A 14 0.96 -9.94 -7.11
C PHE A 14 1.12 -11.38 -6.61
N PRO A 15 1.32 -12.37 -7.52
CA PRO A 15 1.48 -13.77 -7.14
C PRO A 15 2.61 -14.03 -6.14
N GLU A 16 3.63 -13.18 -6.15
CA GLU A 16 4.79 -13.22 -5.23
C GLU A 16 4.40 -12.96 -3.77
N LEU A 17 3.26 -12.29 -3.53
CA LEU A 17 2.74 -12.08 -2.18
C LEU A 17 1.99 -13.29 -1.64
N CYS A 18 1.70 -14.30 -2.47
CA CYS A 18 0.87 -15.45 -2.08
C CYS A 18 1.37 -16.12 -0.80
N GLU A 19 2.67 -16.44 -0.74
CA GLU A 19 3.26 -17.10 0.43
C GLU A 19 3.16 -16.23 1.69
N ALA A 20 3.33 -14.92 1.57
CA ALA A 20 3.28 -13.99 2.70
C ALA A 20 1.83 -13.76 3.20
N LEU A 21 0.87 -13.69 2.28
CA LEU A 21 -0.54 -13.42 2.59
C LEU A 21 -1.30 -14.67 3.06
N HIS A 22 -0.92 -15.86 2.57
CA HIS A 22 -1.59 -17.12 2.86
C HIS A 22 -0.79 -18.07 3.77
N ALA A 23 0.34 -17.61 4.33
CA ALA A 23 1.07 -18.38 5.33
C ALA A 23 0.13 -18.83 6.46
N PRO A 24 0.18 -20.12 6.86
CA PRO A 24 -0.74 -20.65 7.84
C PRO A 24 -0.53 -19.89 9.15
N GLN A 25 -1.55 -19.10 9.54
CA GLN A 25 -1.71 -18.40 10.82
C GLN A 25 -1.17 -16.96 10.96
N THR A 26 -0.46 -16.37 9.98
CA THR A 26 0.20 -15.05 10.20
C THR A 26 -0.51 -13.82 9.61
N CYS A 27 -1.38 -13.97 8.60
CA CYS A 27 -1.96 -12.83 7.86
C CYS A 27 -3.50 -12.87 7.74
N THR A 28 -4.21 -13.33 8.77
CA THR A 28 -5.68 -13.24 8.82
C THR A 28 -6.18 -11.80 9.06
N SER A 29 -5.30 -10.92 9.55
CA SER A 29 -5.60 -9.52 9.80
C SER A 29 -5.34 -8.67 8.57
N LEU A 30 -6.33 -7.85 8.19
CA LEU A 30 -6.22 -6.87 7.12
C LEU A 30 -4.99 -5.96 7.28
N TYR A 31 -4.69 -5.54 8.51
CA TYR A 31 -3.54 -4.69 8.80
C TYR A 31 -2.21 -5.38 8.46
N ARG A 32 -2.08 -6.68 8.76
CA ARG A 32 -0.89 -7.46 8.40
C ARG A 32 -0.75 -7.63 6.89
N GLN A 33 -1.85 -7.87 6.19
CA GLN A 33 -1.85 -7.99 4.73
C GLN A 33 -1.40 -6.69 4.06
N LEU A 34 -1.91 -5.55 4.54
CA LEU A 34 -1.54 -4.22 4.05
C LEU A 34 -0.08 -3.86 4.39
N ASP A 35 0.42 -4.29 5.55
CA ASP A 35 1.83 -4.11 5.94
C ASP A 35 2.76 -4.92 5.01
N CYS A 36 2.43 -6.19 4.70
CA CYS A 36 3.15 -6.98 3.71
C CYS A 36 3.14 -6.32 2.32
N PHE A 37 2.01 -5.73 1.93
CA PHE A 37 1.92 -5.00 0.68
C PHE A 37 2.74 -3.69 0.69
N ALA A 38 2.81 -3.01 1.83
CA ALA A 38 3.67 -1.84 2.02
C ALA A 38 5.15 -2.23 1.89
N ASP A 39 5.58 -3.33 2.53
CA ASP A 39 6.93 -3.89 2.40
C ASP A 39 7.31 -4.20 0.96
N PHE A 40 6.40 -4.82 0.22
CA PHE A 40 6.59 -5.09 -1.20
C PHE A 40 6.73 -3.80 -2.01
N THR A 41 5.87 -2.82 -1.76
CA THR A 41 5.93 -1.51 -2.42
C THR A 41 7.24 -0.79 -2.11
N ARG A 42 7.71 -0.82 -0.85
CA ARG A 42 9.00 -0.23 -0.43
C ARG A 42 10.19 -0.86 -1.16
N ARG A 43 10.17 -2.19 -1.34
CA ARG A 43 11.21 -2.88 -2.12
C ARG A 43 11.22 -2.42 -3.58
N ALA A 44 10.05 -2.22 -4.20
CA ALA A 44 9.96 -1.65 -5.55
C ALA A 44 10.54 -0.23 -5.62
N VAL A 45 10.26 0.62 -4.61
CA VAL A 45 10.85 1.97 -4.51
C VAL A 45 12.38 1.90 -4.39
N ALA A 46 12.90 1.04 -3.51
CA ALA A 46 14.33 0.90 -3.29
C ALA A 46 15.07 0.31 -4.50
N GLY A 47 14.42 -0.61 -5.22
CA GLY A 47 14.94 -1.21 -6.46
C GLY A 47 14.82 -0.32 -7.70
N GLY A 48 14.06 0.77 -7.64
CA GLY A 48 13.78 1.61 -8.81
C GLY A 48 12.87 0.95 -9.85
N GLU A 49 12.10 -0.06 -9.44
CA GLU A 49 11.20 -0.85 -10.30
C GLU A 49 9.93 -0.05 -10.62
N LEU A 50 10.02 0.89 -11.58
CA LEU A 50 8.98 1.90 -11.80
C LEU A 50 7.65 1.31 -12.26
N ASP A 51 7.66 0.29 -13.11
CA ASP A 51 6.43 -0.33 -13.61
C ASP A 51 5.70 -1.09 -12.50
N LEU A 52 6.45 -1.81 -11.67
CA LEU A 52 5.93 -2.48 -10.48
C LEU A 52 5.35 -1.46 -9.50
N LEU A 53 6.06 -0.36 -9.27
CA LEU A 53 5.63 0.70 -8.37
C LEU A 53 4.33 1.37 -8.84
N ARG A 54 4.18 1.63 -10.14
CA ARG A 54 2.93 2.13 -10.73
C ARG A 54 1.79 1.14 -10.52
N HIS A 55 2.06 -0.16 -10.69
CA HIS A 55 1.06 -1.20 -10.50
C HIS A 55 0.62 -1.29 -9.03
N CYS A 56 1.56 -1.26 -8.07
CA CYS A 56 1.27 -1.20 -6.64
C CYS A 56 0.34 -0.02 -6.30
N PHE A 57 0.65 1.17 -6.82
CA PHE A 57 -0.20 2.35 -6.56
C PHE A 57 -1.56 2.28 -7.24
N ALA A 58 -1.66 1.69 -8.44
CA ALA A 58 -2.95 1.48 -9.09
C ALA A 58 -3.84 0.52 -8.29
N VAL A 59 -3.27 -0.56 -7.76
CA VAL A 59 -3.99 -1.52 -6.91
C VAL A 59 -4.41 -0.87 -5.59
N ALA A 60 -3.50 -0.13 -4.94
CA ALA A 60 -3.81 0.60 -3.70
C ALA A 60 -4.93 1.65 -3.90
N ASP A 61 -4.91 2.38 -5.01
CA ASP A 61 -5.98 3.34 -5.37
C ASP A 61 -7.32 2.63 -5.62
N SER A 62 -7.31 1.47 -6.29
CA SER A 62 -8.50 0.64 -6.51
C SER A 62 -9.09 0.14 -5.19
N LEU A 63 -8.24 -0.35 -4.28
CA LEU A 63 -8.64 -0.77 -2.93
C LEU A 63 -9.29 0.40 -2.17
N LEU A 64 -8.66 1.57 -2.19
CA LEU A 64 -9.15 2.76 -1.52
C LEU A 64 -10.50 3.23 -2.08
N ARG A 65 -10.69 3.22 -3.40
CA ARG A 65 -11.96 3.60 -4.03
C ARG A 65 -13.13 2.66 -3.70
N ARG A 66 -12.83 1.40 -3.41
CA ARG A 66 -13.81 0.35 -3.06
C ARG A 66 -13.95 0.14 -1.55
N ALA A 67 -13.18 0.90 -0.76
CA ALA A 67 -13.10 0.69 0.66
C ALA A 67 -14.31 1.23 1.40
N ASP A 68 -14.74 0.47 2.41
CA ASP A 68 -15.55 1.01 3.51
C ASP A 68 -14.66 1.83 4.46
N ARG A 69 -15.26 2.40 5.51
CA ARG A 69 -14.52 3.22 6.49
C ARG A 69 -13.39 2.45 7.18
N TYR A 70 -13.60 1.16 7.45
CA TYR A 70 -12.62 0.33 8.15
C TYR A 70 -11.42 0.05 7.25
N LEU A 71 -11.66 -0.38 6.01
CA LEU A 71 -10.59 -0.62 5.05
C LEU A 71 -9.85 0.68 4.68
N SER A 72 -10.56 1.80 4.55
CA SER A 72 -9.93 3.10 4.26
C SER A 72 -8.94 3.47 5.38
N ALA A 73 -9.37 3.36 6.64
CA ALA A 73 -8.51 3.63 7.79
C ALA A 73 -7.32 2.68 7.86
N ALA A 74 -7.51 1.39 7.53
CA ALA A 74 -6.43 0.42 7.47
C ALA A 74 -5.42 0.74 6.35
N ILE A 75 -5.87 1.14 5.16
CA ILE A 75 -4.98 1.58 4.07
C ILE A 75 -4.19 2.83 4.49
N GLU A 76 -4.83 3.81 5.12
CA GLU A 76 -4.14 5.02 5.56
C GLU A 76 -3.07 4.73 6.62
N THR A 77 -3.35 3.83 7.57
CA THR A 77 -2.48 3.58 8.74
C THR A 77 -1.50 2.42 8.60
N ALA A 78 -1.81 1.39 7.82
CA ALA A 78 -0.99 0.19 7.65
C ALA A 78 -0.27 0.14 6.29
N TYR A 79 -0.82 0.77 5.26
CA TYR A 79 -0.17 0.84 3.95
C TYR A 79 0.55 2.18 3.77
N LEU A 80 -0.19 3.28 3.65
CA LEU A 80 0.37 4.59 3.28
C LEU A 80 1.35 5.13 4.32
N HIS A 81 1.05 4.99 5.61
CA HIS A 81 1.95 5.40 6.69
C HIS A 81 3.25 4.57 6.69
N CYS A 82 3.17 3.27 6.39
CA CYS A 82 4.34 2.39 6.36
C CYS A 82 5.22 2.61 5.13
N LEU A 83 4.80 3.34 4.09
CA LEU A 83 5.65 3.56 2.91
C LEU A 83 6.88 4.45 3.18
N HIS A 84 6.84 5.32 4.21
CA HIS A 84 7.94 6.23 4.59
C HIS A 84 8.55 7.02 3.42
N LEU A 85 7.69 7.60 2.58
CA LEU A 85 8.08 8.38 1.39
C LEU A 85 8.37 9.86 1.68
N ASP A 86 8.38 10.24 2.95
CA ASP A 86 8.64 11.59 3.46
C ASP A 86 10.09 12.05 3.24
N GLY A 87 11.02 11.10 3.10
CA GLY A 87 12.42 11.39 2.76
C GLY A 87 12.62 12.06 1.39
N SER A 88 13.78 12.72 1.23
CA SER A 88 14.16 13.45 0.00
C SER A 88 14.93 12.61 -1.02
N THR A 89 14.96 11.28 -0.87
CA THR A 89 15.63 10.42 -1.85
C THR A 89 14.92 10.51 -3.19
N TYR A 90 15.66 10.31 -4.29
CA TYR A 90 15.09 10.31 -5.64
C TYR A 90 13.93 9.31 -5.77
N GLY A 91 14.10 8.11 -5.20
CA GLY A 91 13.04 7.08 -5.15
C GLY A 91 11.78 7.57 -4.45
N ASN A 92 11.89 8.24 -3.30
CA ASN A 92 10.74 8.74 -2.55
C ASN A 92 10.02 9.90 -3.25
N GLN A 93 10.76 10.78 -3.92
CA GLN A 93 10.18 11.86 -4.73
C GLN A 93 9.43 11.30 -5.94
N LEU A 94 10.05 10.38 -6.66
CA LEU A 94 9.45 9.73 -7.82
C LEU A 94 8.22 8.91 -7.42
N ALA A 95 8.28 8.15 -6.32
CA ALA A 95 7.15 7.40 -5.80
C ALA A 95 5.93 8.30 -5.57
N ARG A 96 6.12 9.47 -4.94
CA ARG A 96 5.03 10.45 -4.74
C ARG A 96 4.47 10.99 -6.06
N GLN A 97 5.29 11.17 -7.10
CA GLN A 97 4.83 11.61 -8.42
C GLN A 97 4.07 10.52 -9.19
N LEU A 98 4.33 9.25 -8.89
CA LEU A 98 3.69 8.11 -9.54
C LEU A 98 2.35 7.72 -8.90
N MET A 99 2.05 8.23 -7.72
CA MET A 99 0.77 7.97 -7.06
C MET A 99 -0.41 8.54 -7.85
N PRO A 100 -1.49 7.76 -8.07
CA PRO A 100 -2.76 8.30 -8.54
C PRO A 100 -3.28 9.40 -7.61
N VAL A 101 -4.02 10.35 -8.16
CA VAL A 101 -4.48 11.56 -7.43
C VAL A 101 -5.25 11.20 -6.14
N GLY A 102 -6.16 10.23 -6.19
CA GLY A 102 -6.93 9.80 -5.02
C GLY A 102 -6.05 9.23 -3.91
N LEU A 103 -5.14 8.34 -4.27
CA LEU A 103 -4.15 7.77 -3.35
C LEU A 103 -3.22 8.84 -2.77
N TYR A 104 -2.71 9.76 -3.59
CA TYR A 104 -1.85 10.85 -3.14
C TYR A 104 -2.57 11.77 -2.14
N GLN A 105 -3.86 12.07 -2.36
CA GLN A 105 -4.65 12.85 -1.42
C GLN A 105 -4.84 12.14 -0.07
N ALA A 106 -5.01 10.81 -0.06
CA ALA A 106 -5.05 10.05 1.19
C ALA A 106 -3.70 10.06 1.90
N TYR A 107 -2.60 9.88 1.16
CA TYR A 107 -1.24 9.97 1.67
C TYR A 107 -0.94 11.34 2.29
N ALA A 108 -1.27 12.42 1.57
CA ALA A 108 -1.06 13.79 2.03
C ALA A 108 -1.89 14.11 3.28
N ARG A 109 -3.12 13.61 3.39
CA ARG A 109 -3.95 13.79 4.59
C ARG A 109 -3.37 13.07 5.81
N SER A 110 -2.86 11.86 5.66
CA SER A 110 -2.28 11.12 6.78
C SER A 110 -0.95 11.70 7.25
N HIS A 111 -0.19 12.37 6.38
CA HIS A 111 1.11 12.97 6.70
C HIS A 111 1.03 14.48 7.01
N GLY A 112 -0.01 15.18 6.55
CA GLY A 112 -0.25 16.59 6.83
C GLY A 112 -0.75 16.87 8.26
N ASN A 113 -1.29 15.85 8.94
CA ASN A 113 -1.72 15.93 10.35
C ASN A 113 -0.55 15.77 11.36
N MET A 114 0.70 15.68 10.90
CA MET A 114 1.90 15.65 11.76
C MET A 114 2.57 17.03 11.88
N LEU A 115 1.81 18.05 12.27
CA LEU A 115 2.33 19.35 12.72
C LEU A 115 1.90 19.61 14.16
N PRO A 116 2.85 19.74 15.10
CA PRO A 116 2.92 20.89 15.98
C PRO A 116 3.74 22.02 15.36
#